data_AF-A0A9E1E151-F1
#
_entry.id   AF-A0A9E1E151-F1
#
_cell.length_a   1.000
_cell.length_b   1.000
_cell.length_c   1.000
_cell.angle_alpha   90.00
_cell.angle_beta   90.00
_cell.angle_gamma   90.00
#
_symmetry.space_group_name_H-M   'P 1'
#
loop_
_entity.id
_entity.type
_entity.pdbx_description
1 polymer ?
#
loop_
_entity_poly.entity_id
_entity_poly.type
_entity_poly.pdbx_seq_one_letter_code
_entity_poly.pdbx_strand_id
1 'polypeptide(L)'
;MLGLKKGTISFIERNEEWDTIAQREIEHLKVLFGPVAKDVQQIGSGAISNPSFRVKFMPILDIAVAVSSFDDVTDMEYKLKAHHIYHVYHKDDNEQLFFECRDMDAGVCTAHIYVVLENSDRWNHFLQFKDYLSINTDRLKKYNTLKQELAERYATDRRAYHQGKTRFMQNIMVEATDYFTLGHEITVVLDEEQRSAEYLRGYNKEHFEKTNKKQIVYVFDAENPGKEFHGMVTAMIEYEGSGEMKLIATPCEAVVYEPQIAHALTKAEGNKKPIYKCLYEKSCGAVVYHEDDGERKYLLIRNRSQNVGFPKGHIEYGETELQTVEREILEETGLHVDVCEAFRRLYDYKVKFSVNKRAVYYLAKYTGQRVFPQEGEVLEYWVVPYDEAVDLLTFDADREILEEAEAFLKQN
;
A
#
# COMPACT_ATOMS: atom_id res chain seq x y z
N MET A 1 28.99 -11.09 -16.44
CA MET A 1 30.11 -11.49 -15.54
C MET A 1 29.60 -11.38 -14.12
N LEU A 2 29.60 -12.49 -13.37
CA LEU A 2 29.20 -12.53 -11.96
C LEU A 2 30.32 -11.94 -11.09
N GLY A 3 29.91 -11.15 -10.11
CA GLY A 3 30.73 -10.57 -9.06
C GLY A 3 31.20 -9.14 -9.32
N LEU A 4 31.48 -8.41 -8.23
CA LEU A 4 32.10 -7.09 -8.25
C LEU A 4 33.22 -6.96 -7.23
N LYS A 5 34.23 -6.15 -7.55
CA LYS A 5 35.26 -5.74 -6.59
C LYS A 5 34.64 -4.85 -5.52
N LYS A 6 35.14 -4.98 -4.28
CA LYS A 6 34.67 -4.18 -3.15
C LYS A 6 34.77 -2.68 -3.46
N GLY A 7 33.69 -1.95 -3.21
CA GLY A 7 33.62 -0.50 -3.42
C GLY A 7 33.29 -0.06 -4.85
N THR A 8 33.20 -0.99 -5.81
CA THR A 8 32.82 -0.66 -7.18
C THR A 8 31.30 -0.67 -7.37
N ILE A 9 30.82 0.20 -8.25
CA ILE A 9 29.43 0.25 -8.70
C ILE A 9 29.44 0.05 -10.22
N SER A 10 28.86 -1.06 -10.67
CA SER A 10 28.63 -1.35 -12.07
C SER A 10 27.34 -2.14 -12.19
N PHE A 11 26.57 -1.88 -13.25
CA PHE A 11 25.30 -2.56 -13.48
C PHE A 11 25.35 -3.42 -14.73
N ILE A 12 24.71 -4.57 -14.64
CA ILE A 12 24.29 -5.38 -15.77
C ILE A 12 22.77 -5.26 -15.93
N GLU A 13 22.29 -5.60 -17.11
CA GLU A 13 20.86 -5.78 -17.37
C GLU A 13 20.49 -7.26 -17.23
N ARG A 14 19.31 -7.54 -16.68
CA ARG A 14 18.84 -8.92 -16.43
C ARG A 14 18.63 -9.68 -17.74
N ASN A 15 19.14 -10.91 -17.80
CA ASN A 15 18.95 -11.86 -18.88
C ASN A 15 18.65 -13.27 -18.31
N GLU A 16 18.29 -14.22 -19.18
CA GLU A 16 17.93 -15.60 -18.78
C GLU A 16 19.11 -16.38 -18.17
N GLU A 17 20.35 -16.03 -18.52
CA GLU A 17 21.55 -16.65 -17.94
C GLU A 17 21.64 -16.38 -16.43
N TRP A 18 21.17 -15.21 -15.98
CA TRP A 18 21.17 -14.85 -14.56
C TRP A 18 20.34 -15.81 -13.70
N ASP A 19 19.21 -16.32 -14.21
CA ASP A 19 18.38 -17.29 -13.50
C ASP A 19 19.07 -18.64 -13.37
N THR A 20 19.80 -19.05 -14.40
CA THR A 20 20.60 -20.28 -14.34
C THR A 20 21.73 -20.16 -13.32
N ILE A 21 22.40 -19.01 -13.26
CA ILE A 21 23.45 -18.73 -12.27
C ILE A 21 22.87 -18.75 -10.86
N ALA A 22 21.74 -18.07 -10.64
CA ALA A 22 21.06 -18.03 -9.35
C ALA A 22 20.60 -19.42 -8.90
N GLN A 23 19.98 -20.19 -9.79
CA GLN A 23 19.49 -21.54 -9.46
C GLN A 23 20.63 -22.47 -9.04
N ARG A 24 21.79 -22.40 -9.71
CA ARG A 24 22.97 -23.20 -9.33
C ARG A 24 23.44 -22.88 -7.91
N GLU A 25 23.52 -21.60 -7.56
CA GLU A 25 23.93 -21.16 -6.22
C GLU A 25 22.88 -21.56 -5.17
N ILE A 26 21.59 -21.40 -5.47
CA ILE A 26 20.49 -21.84 -4.59
C ILE A 26 20.60 -23.34 -4.29
N GLU A 27 20.79 -24.18 -5.30
CA GLU A 27 20.94 -25.63 -5.11
C GLU A 27 22.21 -25.98 -4.33
N HIS A 28 23.32 -25.27 -4.57
CA HIS A 28 24.53 -25.43 -3.77
C HIS A 28 24.28 -25.08 -2.30
N LEU A 29 23.60 -23.97 -2.01
CA LEU A 29 23.27 -23.57 -0.64
C LEU A 29 22.29 -24.53 0.03
N LYS A 30 21.28 -25.05 -0.68
CA LYS A 30 20.39 -26.11 -0.15
C LYS A 30 21.18 -27.34 0.28
N VAL A 31 22.13 -27.80 -0.54
CA VAL A 31 23.01 -28.94 -0.19
C VAL A 31 23.92 -28.60 1.00
N LEU A 32 24.44 -27.37 1.04
CA LEU A 32 25.38 -26.94 2.07
C LEU A 32 24.72 -26.78 3.45
N PHE A 33 23.55 -26.15 3.52
CA PHE A 33 22.76 -25.98 4.74
C PHE A 33 22.00 -27.26 5.13
N GLY A 34 21.64 -28.10 4.16
CA GLY A 34 20.89 -29.33 4.40
C GLY A 34 19.59 -29.06 5.16
N PRO A 35 19.27 -29.82 6.23
CA PRO A 35 17.99 -29.68 6.95
C PRO A 35 17.86 -28.38 7.77
N VAL A 36 18.95 -27.62 7.92
CA VAL A 36 18.93 -26.30 8.59
C VAL A 36 18.19 -25.28 7.73
N ALA A 37 18.38 -25.31 6.42
CA ALA A 37 17.61 -24.47 5.50
C ALA A 37 16.19 -25.01 5.36
N LYS A 38 15.22 -24.19 5.74
CA LYS A 38 13.79 -24.43 5.52
C LYS A 38 13.34 -23.98 4.14
N ASP A 39 13.94 -22.91 3.64
CA ASP A 39 13.79 -22.44 2.27
C ASP A 39 15.04 -21.64 1.83
N VAL A 40 15.27 -21.55 0.52
CA VAL A 40 16.35 -20.77 -0.09
C VAL A 40 15.83 -20.11 -1.36
N GLN A 41 15.81 -18.77 -1.38
CA GLN A 41 15.25 -18.01 -2.50
C GLN A 41 16.18 -16.88 -2.96
N GLN A 42 16.19 -16.63 -4.28
CA GLN A 42 16.80 -15.42 -4.80
C GLN A 42 15.95 -14.20 -4.40
N ILE A 43 16.63 -13.14 -3.98
CA ILE A 43 16.02 -11.87 -3.59
C ILE A 43 16.77 -10.71 -4.26
N GLY A 44 16.49 -9.48 -3.82
CA GLY A 44 17.17 -8.28 -4.31
C GLY A 44 16.80 -7.94 -5.76
N SER A 45 17.53 -6.98 -6.33
CA SER A 45 17.22 -6.48 -7.68
C SER A 45 17.39 -7.54 -8.77
N GLY A 46 18.32 -8.48 -8.57
CA GLY A 46 18.59 -9.55 -9.52
C GLY A 46 17.43 -10.54 -9.65
N ALA A 47 16.56 -10.65 -8.65
CA ALA A 47 15.39 -11.56 -8.67
C ALA A 47 14.13 -10.95 -9.31
N ILE A 48 14.11 -9.63 -9.57
CA ILE A 48 12.92 -8.95 -10.08
C ILE A 48 12.74 -9.29 -11.56
N SER A 49 11.62 -9.94 -11.90
CA SER A 49 11.31 -10.35 -13.26
C SER A 49 10.03 -9.67 -13.73
N ASN A 50 10.11 -8.86 -14.78
CA ASN A 50 8.97 -8.15 -15.35
C ASN A 50 8.94 -8.34 -16.88
N PRO A 51 7.77 -8.67 -17.46
CA PRO A 51 7.67 -8.94 -18.89
C PRO A 51 8.01 -7.73 -19.76
N SER A 52 7.68 -6.52 -19.28
CA SER A 52 7.75 -5.26 -20.04
C SER A 52 8.98 -4.40 -19.73
N PHE A 53 9.77 -4.76 -18.72
CA PHE A 53 10.93 -3.96 -18.30
C PHE A 53 12.07 -4.83 -17.77
N ARG A 54 13.30 -4.56 -18.21
CA ARG A 54 14.51 -5.23 -17.71
C ARG A 54 15.20 -4.35 -16.67
N VAL A 55 15.37 -4.88 -15.48
CA VAL A 55 16.03 -4.19 -14.38
C VAL A 55 17.54 -4.21 -14.56
N LYS A 56 18.18 -3.08 -14.21
CA LYS A 56 19.63 -2.99 -14.06
C LYS A 56 20.03 -3.14 -12.60
N PHE A 57 21.07 -3.92 -12.35
CA PHE A 57 21.50 -4.27 -11.00
C PHE A 57 22.99 -4.62 -10.97
N MET A 58 23.58 -4.55 -9.78
CA MET A 58 24.97 -4.99 -9.57
C MET A 58 25.03 -6.50 -9.77
N PRO A 59 25.99 -7.06 -10.54
CA PRO A 59 26.09 -8.49 -10.77
C PRO A 59 26.56 -9.25 -9.51
N ILE A 60 25.85 -9.12 -8.40
CA ILE A 60 26.02 -9.87 -7.17
C ILE A 60 24.67 -10.55 -6.92
N LEU A 61 24.68 -11.86 -6.67
CA LEU A 61 23.46 -12.55 -6.27
C LEU A 61 23.06 -12.10 -4.87
N ASP A 62 21.80 -11.78 -4.64
CA ASP A 62 21.26 -11.67 -3.28
C ASP A 62 20.37 -12.89 -3.05
N ILE A 63 20.66 -13.69 -2.02
CA ILE A 63 19.94 -14.92 -1.69
C ILE A 63 19.53 -14.88 -0.23
N ALA A 64 18.28 -15.21 0.06
CA ALA A 64 17.79 -15.41 1.42
C ALA A 64 17.71 -16.90 1.75
N VAL A 65 18.11 -17.27 2.96
CA VAL A 65 17.98 -18.62 3.52
C VAL A 65 17.12 -18.52 4.78
N ALA A 66 15.98 -19.19 4.78
CA ALA A 66 15.11 -19.30 5.95
C ALA A 66 15.59 -20.44 6.86
N VAL A 67 15.74 -20.18 8.16
CA VAL A 67 16.15 -21.16 9.18
C VAL A 67 15.24 -21.09 10.41
N SER A 68 15.19 -22.14 11.22
CA SER A 68 14.40 -22.11 12.48
C SER A 68 15.17 -21.47 13.64
N SER A 69 16.51 -21.50 13.60
CA SER A 69 17.39 -20.91 14.62
C SER A 69 18.68 -20.38 13.99
N PHE A 70 19.21 -19.27 14.50
CA PHE A 70 20.54 -18.78 14.10
C PHE A 70 21.67 -19.61 14.70
N ASP A 71 21.45 -20.28 15.84
CA ASP A 71 22.48 -21.12 16.47
C ASP A 71 22.87 -22.29 15.55
N ASP A 72 21.89 -22.88 14.84
CA ASP A 72 22.13 -23.96 13.85
C ASP A 72 23.07 -23.51 12.72
N VAL A 73 23.08 -22.21 12.41
CA VAL A 73 23.93 -21.60 11.38
C VAL A 73 25.32 -21.31 11.93
N THR A 74 25.40 -20.81 13.16
CA THR A 74 26.67 -20.58 13.87
C THR A 74 27.49 -21.87 13.94
N ASP A 75 26.85 -23.00 14.21
CA ASP A 75 27.51 -24.31 14.28
C ASP A 75 28.11 -24.78 12.94
N MET A 76 27.62 -24.27 11.81
CA MET A 76 28.13 -24.61 10.46
C MET A 76 28.96 -23.52 9.79
N GLU A 77 29.28 -22.41 10.47
CA GLU A 77 30.09 -21.33 9.89
C GLU A 77 31.44 -21.82 9.35
N TYR A 78 32.07 -22.80 10.00
CA TYR A 78 33.32 -23.38 9.52
C TYR A 78 33.15 -24.07 8.15
N LYS A 79 31.99 -24.72 7.94
CA LYS A 79 31.62 -25.38 6.69
C LYS A 79 31.35 -24.34 5.61
N LEU A 80 30.60 -23.27 5.94
CA LEU A 80 30.36 -22.14 5.04
C LEU A 80 31.69 -21.50 4.59
N LYS A 81 32.61 -21.26 5.53
CA LYS A 81 33.93 -20.69 5.25
C LYS A 81 34.78 -21.57 4.33
N ALA A 82 34.69 -22.90 4.45
CA ALA A 82 35.36 -23.84 3.54
C ALA A 82 34.85 -23.76 2.10
N HIS A 83 33.64 -23.22 1.90
CA HIS A 83 33.03 -22.94 0.60
C HIS A 83 33.13 -21.45 0.20
N HIS A 84 34.06 -20.71 0.80
CA HIS A 84 34.29 -19.27 0.52
C HIS A 84 33.11 -18.34 0.88
N ILE A 85 32.27 -18.78 1.83
CA ILE A 85 31.16 -18.01 2.38
C ILE A 85 31.58 -17.46 3.74
N TYR A 86 31.72 -16.15 3.85
CA TYR A 86 32.28 -15.49 5.03
C TYR A 86 31.23 -14.67 5.77
N HIS A 87 31.07 -14.91 7.07
CA HIS A 87 30.21 -14.11 7.93
C HIS A 87 30.75 -12.67 8.00
N VAL A 88 29.88 -11.71 7.72
CA VAL A 88 30.11 -10.29 7.92
C VAL A 88 29.26 -9.84 9.11
N TYR A 89 29.89 -9.76 10.29
CA TYR A 89 29.19 -9.39 11.52
C TYR A 89 28.71 -7.95 11.50
N HIS A 90 27.40 -7.77 11.69
CA HIS A 90 26.77 -6.47 11.93
C HIS A 90 26.29 -6.43 13.39
N LYS A 91 26.93 -5.60 14.20
CA LYS A 91 26.71 -5.56 15.65
C LYS A 91 25.27 -5.22 16.07
N ASP A 92 24.53 -4.53 15.19
CA ASP A 92 23.24 -3.93 15.51
C ASP A 92 22.07 -4.53 14.71
N ASP A 93 22.25 -5.68 14.04
CA ASP A 93 21.19 -6.35 13.29
C ASP A 93 20.96 -7.77 13.81
N ASN A 94 20.00 -7.91 14.73
CA ASN A 94 19.63 -9.20 15.33
C ASN A 94 18.54 -9.94 14.55
N GLU A 95 18.05 -9.36 13.43
CA GLU A 95 16.99 -9.96 12.62
C GLU A 95 17.54 -10.85 11.49
N GLN A 96 18.85 -10.87 11.28
CA GLN A 96 19.51 -11.66 10.25
C GLN A 96 20.98 -11.96 10.59
N LEU A 97 21.51 -13.03 10.01
CA LEU A 97 22.95 -13.19 9.78
C LEU A 97 23.27 -12.83 8.33
N PHE A 98 24.43 -12.23 8.10
CA PHE A 98 24.83 -11.77 6.77
C PHE A 98 26.16 -12.36 6.34
N PHE A 99 26.22 -12.96 5.16
CA PHE A 99 27.41 -13.57 4.61
C PHE A 99 27.72 -13.05 3.20
N GLU A 100 29.00 -13.07 2.85
CA GLU A 100 29.49 -12.78 1.50
C GLU A 100 30.17 -14.03 0.91
N CYS A 101 29.74 -14.45 -0.27
CA CYS A 101 30.51 -15.37 -1.12
C CYS A 101 31.61 -14.59 -1.83
N ARG A 102 32.86 -15.03 -1.68
CA ARG A 102 34.02 -14.34 -2.26
C ARG A 102 34.80 -15.25 -3.18
N ASP A 103 35.00 -14.81 -4.42
CA ASP A 103 36.00 -15.38 -5.30
C ASP A 103 37.34 -14.71 -4.97
N MET A 104 38.22 -15.45 -4.30
CA MET A 104 39.49 -14.94 -3.81
C MET A 104 40.51 -14.74 -4.93
N ASP A 105 40.43 -15.51 -6.01
CA ASP A 105 41.34 -15.41 -7.15
C ASP A 105 41.01 -14.19 -8.01
N ALA A 106 39.72 -13.94 -8.25
CA ALA A 106 39.25 -12.76 -8.96
C ALA A 106 39.14 -11.50 -8.07
N GLY A 107 39.16 -11.67 -6.75
CA GLY A 107 39.03 -10.58 -5.77
C GLY A 107 37.67 -9.91 -5.79
N VAL A 108 36.60 -10.67 -6.04
CA VAL A 108 35.22 -10.17 -6.17
C VAL A 108 34.26 -10.83 -5.18
N CYS A 109 33.22 -10.09 -4.79
CA CYS A 109 32.06 -10.66 -4.11
C CYS A 109 31.06 -11.13 -5.16
N THR A 110 30.64 -12.39 -5.12
CA THR A 110 29.74 -13.00 -6.11
C THR A 110 28.30 -13.12 -5.60
N ALA A 111 28.13 -13.29 -4.29
CA ALA A 111 26.81 -13.36 -3.67
C ALA A 111 26.80 -12.77 -2.25
N HIS A 112 25.65 -12.23 -1.89
CA HIS A 112 25.25 -11.90 -0.55
C HIS A 112 24.22 -12.93 -0.08
N ILE A 113 24.45 -13.52 1.08
CA ILE A 113 23.53 -14.49 1.68
C ILE A 113 22.97 -13.89 2.97
N TYR A 114 21.66 -13.76 3.00
CA TYR A 114 20.88 -13.26 4.13
C TYR A 114 20.24 -14.47 4.81
N VAL A 115 20.67 -14.81 6.01
CA VAL A 115 20.04 -15.87 6.79
C VAL A 115 19.06 -15.24 7.77
N VAL A 116 17.79 -15.63 7.69
CA VAL A 116 16.71 -15.06 8.49
C VAL A 116 15.86 -16.18 9.08
N LEU A 117 15.12 -15.87 10.15
CA LEU A 117 14.17 -16.83 10.69
C LEU A 117 13.03 -17.08 9.71
N GLU A 118 12.62 -18.34 9.57
CA GLU A 118 11.46 -18.72 8.77
C GLU A 118 10.21 -17.96 9.24
N ASN A 119 9.40 -17.52 8.27
CA ASN A 119 8.16 -16.75 8.52
C ASN A 119 8.34 -15.42 9.27
N SER A 120 9.57 -14.95 9.46
CA SER A 120 9.84 -13.62 10.03
C SER A 120 9.39 -12.50 9.09
N ASP A 121 9.14 -11.31 9.65
CA ASP A 121 8.85 -10.12 8.86
C ASP A 121 9.94 -9.85 7.82
N ARG A 122 11.20 -10.09 8.16
CA ARG A 122 12.33 -9.90 7.25
C ARG A 122 12.30 -10.87 6.07
N TRP A 123 11.98 -12.14 6.30
CA TRP A 123 11.77 -13.11 5.23
C TRP A 123 10.65 -12.65 4.29
N ASN A 124 9.49 -12.31 4.86
CA ASN A 124 8.33 -11.85 4.08
C ASN A 124 8.66 -10.57 3.29
N HIS A 125 9.37 -9.64 3.90
CA HIS A 125 9.77 -8.39 3.27
C HIS A 125 10.65 -8.59 2.03
N PHE A 126 11.62 -9.51 2.08
CA PHE A 126 12.44 -9.80 0.90
C PHE A 126 11.61 -10.32 -0.27
N LEU A 127 10.65 -11.20 0.00
CA LEU A 127 9.80 -11.80 -1.02
C LEU A 127 8.80 -10.76 -1.58
N GLN A 128 8.07 -10.08 -0.71
CA GLN A 128 7.09 -9.08 -1.11
C GLN A 128 7.73 -7.94 -1.91
N PHE A 129 8.94 -7.50 -1.56
CA PHE A 129 9.64 -6.47 -2.32
C PHE A 129 9.89 -6.89 -3.77
N LYS A 130 10.44 -8.10 -4.00
CA LYS A 130 10.72 -8.58 -5.36
C LYS A 130 9.43 -8.84 -6.13
N ASP A 131 8.41 -9.40 -5.47
CA ASP A 131 7.17 -9.81 -6.13
C ASP A 131 6.34 -8.60 -6.51
N TYR A 132 6.23 -7.60 -5.62
CA TYR A 132 5.54 -6.35 -5.90
C TYR A 132 6.19 -5.56 -7.04
N LEU A 133 7.53 -5.45 -7.08
CA LEU A 133 8.20 -4.77 -8.19
C LEU A 133 8.14 -5.56 -9.50
N SER A 134 8.01 -6.89 -9.44
CA SER A 134 7.87 -7.73 -10.63
C SER A 134 6.55 -7.48 -11.35
N ILE A 135 5.48 -7.17 -10.62
CA ILE A 135 4.16 -6.88 -11.18
C ILE A 135 3.90 -5.38 -11.38
N ASN A 136 4.56 -4.49 -10.61
CA ASN A 136 4.35 -3.04 -10.68
C ASN A 136 5.42 -2.35 -11.53
N THR A 137 5.20 -2.33 -12.84
CA THR A 137 6.14 -1.78 -13.84
C THR A 137 6.51 -0.31 -13.57
N ASP A 138 5.57 0.52 -13.13
CA ASP A 138 5.85 1.95 -12.88
C ASP A 138 6.74 2.16 -11.65
N ARG A 139 6.49 1.41 -10.57
CA ARG A 139 7.35 1.43 -9.38
C ARG A 139 8.72 0.85 -9.69
N LEU A 140 8.80 -0.23 -10.46
CA LEU A 140 10.06 -0.81 -10.92
C LEU A 140 10.88 0.19 -11.74
N LYS A 141 10.26 0.90 -12.69
CA LYS A 141 10.95 1.95 -13.46
C LYS A 141 11.52 3.04 -12.56
N LYS A 142 10.72 3.56 -11.62
CA LYS A 142 11.16 4.58 -10.65
C LYS A 142 12.32 4.08 -9.77
N TYR A 143 12.24 2.84 -9.29
CA TYR A 143 13.31 2.21 -8.51
C TYR A 143 14.60 2.08 -9.33
N ASN A 144 14.49 1.63 -10.57
CA ASN A 144 15.61 1.41 -11.46
C ASN A 144 16.28 2.73 -11.88
N THR A 145 15.51 3.78 -12.14
CA THR A 145 16.02 5.13 -12.42
C THR A 145 16.75 5.69 -11.20
N LEU A 146 16.15 5.64 -10.02
CA LEU A 146 16.78 6.11 -8.78
C LEU A 146 18.14 5.44 -8.53
N LYS A 147 18.23 4.12 -8.71
CA LYS A 147 19.51 3.40 -8.57
C LYS A 147 20.56 3.88 -9.56
N GLN A 148 20.20 4.20 -10.80
CA GLN A 148 21.15 4.71 -11.79
C GLN A 148 21.61 6.12 -11.44
N GLU A 149 20.70 7.02 -11.09
CA GLU A 149 21.04 8.40 -10.67
C GLU A 149 21.94 8.42 -9.42
N LEU A 150 21.67 7.56 -8.44
CA LEU A 150 22.51 7.42 -7.25
C LEU A 150 23.88 6.82 -7.58
N ALA A 151 23.95 5.87 -8.51
CA ALA A 151 25.21 5.28 -8.95
C ALA A 151 26.09 6.31 -9.67
N GLU A 152 25.50 7.18 -10.49
CA GLU A 152 26.20 8.29 -11.15
C GLU A 152 26.68 9.32 -10.14
N ARG A 153 25.82 9.70 -9.18
CA ARG A 153 26.14 10.71 -8.16
C ARG A 153 27.18 10.25 -7.14
N TYR A 154 27.14 8.97 -6.77
CA TYR A 154 27.95 8.39 -5.70
C TYR A 154 28.82 7.23 -6.18
N ALA A 155 29.41 7.35 -7.37
CA ALA A 155 30.16 6.27 -8.03
C ALA A 155 31.29 5.65 -7.18
N THR A 156 31.90 6.45 -6.29
CA THR A 156 32.98 6.03 -5.38
C THR A 156 32.54 5.93 -3.91
N ASP A 157 31.28 6.28 -3.60
CA ASP A 157 30.73 6.24 -2.24
C ASP A 157 29.54 5.27 -2.17
N ARG A 158 29.87 4.00 -1.98
CA ARG A 158 28.88 2.91 -1.85
C ARG A 158 27.95 3.13 -0.65
N ARG A 159 28.39 3.83 0.40
CA ARG A 159 27.56 4.11 1.58
C ARG A 159 26.49 5.14 1.24
N ALA A 160 26.87 6.25 0.61
CA ALA A 160 25.92 7.27 0.15
C ALA A 160 24.93 6.71 -0.87
N TYR A 161 25.39 5.86 -1.80
CA TYR A 161 24.52 5.11 -2.71
C TYR A 161 23.44 4.31 -1.97
N HIS A 162 23.84 3.52 -0.96
CA HIS A 162 22.89 2.69 -0.20
C HIS A 162 21.95 3.52 0.68
N GLN A 163 22.43 4.62 1.26
CA GLN A 163 21.60 5.52 2.06
C GLN A 163 20.56 6.27 1.20
N GLY A 164 20.94 6.70 0.00
CA GLY A 164 20.05 7.45 -0.90
C GLY A 164 18.80 6.68 -1.35
N LYS A 165 18.84 5.34 -1.32
CA LYS A 165 17.72 4.48 -1.70
C LYS A 165 16.84 4.05 -0.53
N THR A 166 17.26 4.23 0.73
CA THR A 166 16.59 3.67 1.91
C THR A 166 15.12 4.09 2.00
N ARG A 167 14.83 5.39 1.91
CA ARG A 167 13.44 5.90 2.00
C ARG A 167 12.54 5.34 0.90
N PHE A 168 13.06 5.25 -0.33
CA PHE A 168 12.31 4.68 -1.44
C PHE A 168 12.00 3.20 -1.20
N MET A 169 13.01 2.43 -0.77
CA MET A 169 12.82 1.01 -0.45
C MET A 169 11.80 0.81 0.67
N GLN A 170 11.86 1.61 1.74
CA GLN A 170 10.87 1.60 2.82
C GLN A 170 9.46 1.87 2.31
N ASN A 171 9.28 2.85 1.41
CA ASN A 171 7.97 3.11 0.81
C ASN A 171 7.48 1.92 -0.02
N ILE A 172 8.35 1.29 -0.81
CA ILE A 172 7.98 0.07 -1.57
C ILE A 172 7.61 -1.07 -0.63
N MET A 173 8.28 -1.21 0.52
CA MET A 173 7.93 -2.22 1.50
C MET A 173 6.51 -2.04 2.02
N VAL A 174 6.14 -0.80 2.37
CA VAL A 174 4.79 -0.46 2.80
C VAL A 174 3.78 -0.76 1.68
N GLU A 175 4.04 -0.28 0.46
CA GLU A 175 3.16 -0.53 -0.69
C GLU A 175 2.98 -2.03 -0.99
N ALA A 176 4.06 -2.81 -0.92
CA ALA A 176 4.02 -4.26 -1.15
C ALA A 176 3.20 -4.96 -0.06
N THR A 177 3.39 -4.57 1.19
CA THR A 177 2.63 -5.11 2.33
C THR A 177 1.14 -4.82 2.16
N ASP A 178 0.79 -3.58 1.84
CA ASP A 178 -0.60 -3.17 1.58
C ASP A 178 -1.19 -3.99 0.42
N TYR A 179 -0.44 -4.17 -0.67
CA TYR A 179 -0.86 -4.91 -1.86
C TYR A 179 -1.12 -6.40 -1.60
N PHE A 180 -0.27 -7.06 -0.82
CA PHE A 180 -0.40 -8.49 -0.52
C PHE A 180 -1.32 -8.78 0.68
N THR A 181 -1.87 -7.74 1.31
CA THR A 181 -2.74 -7.88 2.48
C THR A 181 -4.16 -7.42 2.18
N LEU A 182 -4.36 -6.20 1.70
CA LEU A 182 -5.70 -5.66 1.42
C LEU A 182 -6.33 -6.35 0.21
N GLY A 183 -7.58 -6.76 0.35
CA GLY A 183 -8.34 -7.43 -0.71
C GLY A 183 -8.03 -8.93 -0.85
N HIS A 184 -7.27 -9.52 0.08
CA HIS A 184 -7.01 -10.97 0.11
C HIS A 184 -7.92 -11.66 1.12
N GLU A 185 -8.30 -12.90 0.80
CA GLU A 185 -9.09 -13.74 1.69
C GLU A 185 -8.21 -14.41 2.76
N ILE A 186 -8.73 -14.48 3.99
CA ILE A 186 -8.09 -15.14 5.12
C ILE A 186 -9.10 -15.98 5.90
N THR A 187 -8.59 -16.96 6.63
CA THR A 187 -9.37 -17.68 7.64
C THR A 187 -9.10 -17.07 9.01
N VAL A 188 -10.16 -16.64 9.70
CA VAL A 188 -10.09 -16.10 11.05
C VAL A 188 -10.61 -17.13 12.03
N VAL A 189 -9.76 -17.55 12.98
CA VAL A 189 -10.20 -18.35 14.13
C VAL A 189 -10.73 -17.40 15.20
N LEU A 190 -12.03 -17.50 15.49
CA LEU A 190 -12.73 -16.56 16.36
C LEU A 190 -12.51 -16.87 17.85
N ASP A 191 -12.36 -15.83 18.66
CA ASP A 191 -12.34 -15.92 20.11
C ASP A 191 -13.79 -15.99 20.63
N GLU A 192 -14.21 -17.12 21.20
CA GLU A 192 -15.58 -17.33 21.68
C GLU A 192 -15.98 -16.34 22.80
N GLU A 193 -15.01 -15.83 23.56
CA GLU A 193 -15.22 -14.95 24.72
C GLU A 193 -15.15 -13.44 24.39
N GLN A 194 -14.67 -13.05 23.20
CA GLN A 194 -14.45 -11.64 22.84
C GLN A 194 -15.32 -11.22 21.66
N ARG A 195 -16.59 -10.94 21.96
CA ARG A 195 -17.60 -10.47 21.00
C ARG A 195 -18.12 -9.08 21.37
N SER A 196 -18.20 -8.20 20.39
CA SER A 196 -18.90 -6.92 20.46
C SER A 196 -20.22 -7.01 19.69
N ALA A 197 -21.12 -6.05 19.91
CA ALA A 197 -22.29 -5.89 19.05
C ALA A 197 -21.90 -5.44 17.62
N GLU A 198 -20.74 -4.82 17.45
CA GLU A 198 -20.30 -4.22 16.19
C GLU A 198 -19.31 -5.10 15.40
N TYR A 199 -18.62 -6.01 16.10
CA TYR A 199 -17.61 -6.88 15.49
C TYR A 199 -17.35 -8.14 16.33
N LEU A 200 -16.76 -9.14 15.69
CA LEU A 200 -16.16 -10.30 16.35
C LEU A 200 -14.66 -10.17 16.34
N ARG A 201 -13.97 -10.81 17.29
CA ARG A 201 -12.51 -10.80 17.36
C ARG A 201 -11.96 -12.21 17.20
N GLY A 202 -10.82 -12.32 16.54
CA GLY A 202 -10.10 -13.58 16.39
C GLY A 202 -8.66 -13.35 15.96
N TYR A 203 -8.06 -14.36 15.36
CA TYR A 203 -6.73 -14.29 14.78
C TYR A 203 -6.65 -14.91 13.40
N ASN A 204 -5.74 -14.40 12.57
CA ASN A 204 -5.44 -14.92 11.25
C ASN A 204 -4.80 -16.31 11.36
N LYS A 205 -5.50 -17.34 10.86
CA LYS A 205 -5.10 -18.75 10.94
C LYS A 205 -3.83 -19.01 10.17
N GLU A 206 -3.75 -18.54 8.92
CA GLU A 206 -2.61 -18.74 8.04
C GLU A 206 -1.35 -18.04 8.60
N HIS A 207 -1.53 -16.86 9.21
CA HIS A 207 -0.43 -16.19 9.91
C HIS A 207 0.03 -17.00 11.13
N PHE A 208 -0.90 -17.49 11.95
CA PHE A 208 -0.56 -18.28 13.13
C PHE A 208 0.13 -19.61 12.79
N GLU A 209 -0.34 -20.33 11.78
CA GLU A 209 0.27 -21.58 11.32
C GLU A 209 1.72 -21.37 10.82
N LYS A 210 2.00 -20.19 10.24
CA LYS A 210 3.35 -19.82 9.77
C LYS A 210 4.25 -19.34 10.91
N THR A 211 3.77 -18.42 11.74
CA THR A 211 4.64 -17.67 12.67
C THR A 211 4.54 -18.14 14.11
N ASN A 212 3.56 -18.99 14.43
CA ASN A 212 3.14 -19.33 15.78
C ASN A 212 2.77 -18.10 16.65
N LYS A 213 2.46 -16.96 16.01
CA LYS A 213 2.01 -15.72 16.65
C LYS A 213 0.59 -15.39 16.21
N LYS A 214 -0.24 -14.89 17.13
CA LYS A 214 -1.60 -14.46 16.79
C LYS A 214 -1.57 -13.04 16.23
N GLN A 215 -1.86 -12.89 14.94
CA GLN A 215 -2.20 -11.59 14.36
C GLN A 215 -3.69 -11.34 14.58
N ILE A 216 -4.02 -10.27 15.31
CA ILE A 216 -5.40 -9.95 15.67
C ILE A 216 -6.20 -9.55 14.43
N VAL A 217 -7.41 -10.09 14.32
CA VAL A 217 -8.38 -9.73 13.29
C VAL A 217 -9.71 -9.36 13.94
N TYR A 218 -10.28 -8.24 13.52
CA TYR A 218 -11.66 -7.87 13.82
C TYR A 218 -12.54 -8.17 12.61
N VAL A 219 -13.62 -8.90 12.83
CA VAL A 219 -14.55 -9.31 11.78
C VAL A 219 -15.82 -8.47 11.89
N PHE A 220 -16.12 -7.70 10.84
CA PHE A 220 -17.31 -6.86 10.71
C PHE A 220 -18.34 -7.52 9.80
N ASP A 221 -19.62 -7.16 9.99
CA ASP A 221 -20.76 -7.59 9.17
C ASP A 221 -20.89 -9.11 8.98
N ALA A 222 -20.39 -9.91 9.93
CA ALA A 222 -20.50 -11.36 9.91
C ALA A 222 -21.63 -11.85 10.82
N GLU A 223 -22.72 -12.32 10.23
CA GLU A 223 -23.83 -12.91 10.97
C GLU A 223 -23.54 -14.37 11.33
N ASN A 224 -23.53 -14.66 12.64
CA ASN A 224 -23.41 -16.02 13.20
C ASN A 224 -22.29 -16.90 12.59
N PRO A 225 -21.05 -16.40 12.41
CA PRO A 225 -19.97 -17.29 12.02
C PRO A 225 -19.75 -18.30 13.15
N GLY A 226 -19.40 -19.53 12.77
CA GLY A 226 -19.11 -20.62 13.70
C GLY A 226 -17.83 -20.35 14.49
N LYS A 227 -16.91 -21.32 14.54
CA LYS A 227 -15.59 -21.14 15.17
C LYS A 227 -14.57 -20.45 14.26
N GLU A 228 -14.81 -20.56 12.95
CA GLU A 228 -13.97 -19.95 11.93
C GLU A 228 -14.84 -19.04 11.06
N PHE A 229 -14.24 -17.95 10.60
CA PHE A 229 -14.80 -17.03 9.63
C PHE A 229 -13.87 -16.97 8.42
N HIS A 230 -14.41 -17.13 7.22
CA HIS A 230 -13.67 -16.97 5.97
C HIS A 230 -14.15 -15.69 5.29
N GLY A 231 -13.24 -14.78 4.99
CA GLY A 231 -13.60 -13.50 4.37
C GLY A 231 -12.39 -12.69 3.94
N MET A 232 -12.65 -11.48 3.47
CA MET A 232 -11.66 -10.62 2.85
C MET A 232 -11.11 -9.60 3.84
N VAL A 233 -9.80 -9.36 3.81
CA VAL A 233 -9.18 -8.27 4.55
C VAL A 233 -9.51 -6.94 3.88
N THR A 234 -10.30 -6.11 4.55
CA THR A 234 -10.81 -4.83 4.03
C THR A 234 -10.19 -3.62 4.69
N ALA A 235 -9.49 -3.78 5.81
CA ALA A 235 -8.61 -2.74 6.32
C ALA A 235 -7.44 -3.31 7.15
N MET A 236 -6.40 -2.49 7.29
CA MET A 236 -5.29 -2.72 8.21
C MET A 236 -5.24 -1.58 9.21
N ILE A 237 -4.87 -1.91 10.44
CA ILE A 237 -4.68 -0.96 11.54
C ILE A 237 -3.23 -1.04 12.00
N GLU A 238 -2.54 0.09 11.94
CA GLU A 238 -1.17 0.23 12.40
C GLU A 238 -1.10 1.25 13.54
N TYR A 239 -0.26 0.99 14.55
CA TYR A 239 0.03 1.96 15.59
C TYR A 239 1.47 2.43 15.46
N GLU A 240 1.66 3.75 15.37
CA GLU A 240 2.99 4.35 15.27
C GLU A 240 3.91 3.81 16.37
N GLY A 241 5.09 3.34 15.96
CA GLY A 241 6.14 2.85 16.86
C GLY A 241 5.93 1.46 17.46
N SER A 242 4.78 0.80 17.22
CA SER A 242 4.52 -0.54 17.77
C SER A 242 5.04 -1.69 16.88
N GLY A 243 5.08 -1.48 15.56
CA GLY A 243 5.26 -2.56 14.59
C GLY A 243 4.11 -3.58 14.55
N GLU A 244 3.07 -3.40 15.37
CA GLU A 244 1.91 -4.29 15.44
C GLU A 244 0.90 -3.88 14.36
N MET A 245 0.53 -4.86 13.54
CA MET A 245 -0.50 -4.72 12.52
C MET A 245 -1.68 -5.62 12.86
N LYS A 246 -2.86 -5.01 12.95
CA LYS A 246 -4.14 -5.71 13.10
C LYS A 246 -4.92 -5.60 11.81
N LEU A 247 -5.81 -6.56 11.57
CA LEU A 247 -6.62 -6.62 10.35
C LEU A 247 -8.09 -6.42 10.65
N ILE A 248 -8.80 -5.87 9.67
CA ILE A 248 -10.26 -5.91 9.57
C ILE A 248 -10.61 -6.88 8.46
N ALA A 249 -11.51 -7.81 8.74
CA ALA A 249 -12.07 -8.71 7.75
C ALA A 249 -13.59 -8.58 7.67
N THR A 250 -14.15 -8.75 6.48
CA THR A 250 -15.59 -8.72 6.21
C THR A 250 -15.96 -9.86 5.26
N PRO A 251 -17.25 -10.25 5.15
CA PRO A 251 -17.71 -11.05 4.02
C PRO A 251 -17.29 -10.39 2.69
N CYS A 252 -17.00 -11.18 1.65
CA CYS A 252 -16.39 -10.64 0.42
C CYS A 252 -17.23 -9.54 -0.27
N GLU A 253 -18.55 -9.53 -0.07
CA GLU A 253 -19.47 -8.51 -0.62
C GLU A 253 -19.72 -7.33 0.32
N ALA A 254 -19.28 -7.42 1.58
CA ALA A 254 -19.50 -6.39 2.58
C ALA A 254 -18.44 -5.29 2.47
N VAL A 255 -18.90 -4.04 2.53
CA VAL A 255 -18.06 -2.84 2.46
C VAL A 255 -18.17 -2.10 3.77
N VAL A 256 -17.03 -1.90 4.42
CA VAL A 256 -16.91 -1.12 5.64
C VAL A 256 -15.92 0.03 5.40
N TYR A 257 -16.29 1.22 5.86
CA TYR A 257 -15.46 2.42 5.74
C TYR A 257 -14.77 2.77 7.07
N GLU A 258 -13.67 3.52 6.98
CA GLU A 258 -12.87 3.95 8.14
C GLU A 258 -13.70 4.49 9.32
N PRO A 259 -14.69 5.39 9.15
CA PRO A 259 -15.39 5.97 10.29
C PRO A 259 -16.14 4.93 11.14
N GLN A 260 -16.71 3.91 10.49
CA GLN A 260 -17.39 2.79 11.17
C GLN A 260 -16.39 1.95 11.96
N ILE A 261 -15.23 1.64 11.35
CA ILE A 261 -14.15 0.89 12.01
C ILE A 261 -13.65 1.67 13.22
N ALA A 262 -13.35 2.95 13.03
CA ALA A 262 -12.80 3.82 14.06
C ALA A 262 -13.76 3.94 15.25
N HIS A 263 -15.05 4.15 15.00
CA HIS A 263 -16.05 4.22 16.06
C HIS A 263 -16.13 2.91 16.86
N ALA A 264 -16.30 1.78 16.18
CA ALA A 264 -16.47 0.48 16.81
C ALA A 264 -15.23 0.09 17.65
N LEU A 265 -14.03 0.45 17.18
CA LEU A 265 -12.78 0.12 17.86
C LEU A 265 -12.31 1.15 18.90
N THR A 266 -12.95 2.32 18.99
CA THR A 266 -12.57 3.37 19.94
C THR A 266 -12.45 2.84 21.38
N LYS A 267 -13.38 1.99 21.81
CA LYS A 267 -13.36 1.39 23.16
C LYS A 267 -12.31 0.30 23.33
N ALA A 268 -12.05 -0.49 22.29
CA ALA A 268 -11.16 -1.64 22.35
C ALA A 268 -9.69 -1.26 22.22
N GLU A 269 -9.39 -0.19 21.48
CA GLU A 269 -8.03 0.25 21.17
C GLU A 269 -7.53 1.41 22.06
N GLY A 270 -8.40 1.94 22.92
CA GLY A 270 -8.06 2.97 23.91
C GLY A 270 -7.61 4.29 23.27
N ASN A 271 -6.79 5.07 23.98
CA ASN A 271 -6.32 6.40 23.53
C ASN A 271 -5.19 6.35 22.49
N LYS A 272 -4.91 5.19 21.89
CA LYS A 272 -3.91 5.11 20.81
C LYS A 272 -4.46 5.83 19.58
N LYS A 273 -3.58 6.43 18.78
CA LYS A 273 -3.92 6.99 17.47
C LYS A 273 -3.57 5.97 16.38
N PRO A 274 -4.52 5.10 15.99
CA PRO A 274 -4.30 4.18 14.87
C PRO A 274 -4.20 4.93 13.55
N ILE A 275 -3.43 4.35 12.62
CA ILE A 275 -3.47 4.67 11.20
C ILE A 275 -4.28 3.57 10.53
N TYR A 276 -5.36 3.94 9.87
CA TYR A 276 -6.19 3.02 9.09
C TYR A 276 -5.77 3.03 7.63
N LYS A 277 -5.67 1.83 7.05
CA LYS A 277 -5.55 1.64 5.60
C LYS A 277 -6.73 0.82 5.15
N CYS A 278 -7.70 1.47 4.50
CA CYS A 278 -8.95 0.82 4.10
C CYS A 278 -8.94 0.49 2.60
N LEU A 279 -9.49 -0.67 2.25
CA LEU A 279 -9.72 -1.09 0.87
C LEU A 279 -10.83 -0.25 0.21
N TYR A 280 -11.71 0.34 1.00
CA TYR A 280 -12.82 1.15 0.53
C TYR A 280 -12.80 2.53 1.17
N GLU A 281 -13.07 3.53 0.35
CA GLU A 281 -13.27 4.90 0.78
C GLU A 281 -14.51 5.46 0.08
N LYS A 282 -15.25 6.33 0.76
CA LYS A 282 -16.43 6.98 0.21
C LYS A 282 -16.37 8.48 0.46
N SER A 283 -16.69 9.23 -0.58
CA SER A 283 -16.90 10.67 -0.48
C SER A 283 -18.26 11.04 -1.07
N CYS A 284 -18.91 12.02 -0.46
CA CYS A 284 -20.19 12.55 -0.90
C CYS A 284 -20.06 14.06 -1.14
N GLY A 285 -20.67 14.54 -2.22
CA GLY A 285 -20.73 15.95 -2.58
C GLY A 285 -21.94 16.26 -3.45
N ALA A 286 -21.97 17.42 -4.08
CA ALA A 286 -23.03 17.74 -5.02
C ALA A 286 -22.58 18.64 -6.16
N VAL A 287 -23.26 18.53 -7.29
CA VAL A 287 -23.29 19.59 -8.29
C VAL A 287 -24.06 20.75 -7.68
N VAL A 288 -23.33 21.76 -7.20
CA VAL A 288 -23.92 22.94 -6.56
C VAL A 288 -24.22 23.98 -7.62
N TYR A 289 -25.47 24.44 -7.69
CA TYR A 289 -25.89 25.43 -8.67
C TYR A 289 -26.67 26.59 -8.03
N HIS A 290 -26.67 27.71 -8.75
CA HIS A 290 -27.45 28.88 -8.46
C HIS A 290 -28.11 29.38 -9.74
N GLU A 291 -29.26 30.04 -9.60
CA GLU A 291 -29.99 30.66 -10.71
C GLU A 291 -30.14 32.15 -10.40
N ASP A 292 -29.54 32.99 -11.25
CA ASP A 292 -29.60 34.45 -11.16
C ASP A 292 -30.06 35.00 -12.50
N ASP A 293 -31.09 35.87 -12.51
CA ASP A 293 -31.68 36.46 -13.72
C ASP A 293 -31.98 35.46 -14.87
N GLY A 294 -32.34 34.22 -14.52
CA GLY A 294 -32.67 33.16 -15.48
C GLY A 294 -31.45 32.45 -16.09
N GLU A 295 -30.24 32.81 -15.68
CA GLU A 295 -29.00 32.11 -16.02
C GLU A 295 -28.60 31.18 -14.88
N ARG A 296 -28.36 29.91 -15.21
CA ARG A 296 -27.86 28.91 -14.27
C ARG A 296 -26.34 28.89 -14.25
N LYS A 297 -25.77 28.92 -13.05
CA LYS A 297 -24.32 28.83 -12.81
C LYS A 297 -23.99 27.72 -11.84
N TYR A 298 -22.82 27.14 -12.02
CA TYR A 298 -22.32 26.00 -11.28
C TYR A 298 -21.10 26.41 -10.45
N LEU A 299 -21.07 25.94 -9.20
CA LEU A 299 -19.95 26.14 -8.30
C LEU A 299 -18.93 25.01 -8.47
N LEU A 300 -17.71 25.38 -8.81
CA LEU A 300 -16.55 24.50 -8.86
C LEU A 300 -15.49 24.97 -7.87
N ILE A 301 -14.73 24.04 -7.31
CA ILE A 301 -13.61 24.31 -6.41
C ILE A 301 -12.33 23.62 -6.91
N ARG A 302 -11.17 24.23 -6.63
CA ARG A 302 -9.86 23.60 -6.78
C ARG A 302 -9.38 23.12 -5.42
N ASN A 303 -9.13 21.82 -5.29
CA ASN A 303 -8.62 21.23 -4.05
C ASN A 303 -7.08 21.27 -3.97
N ARG A 304 -6.53 20.87 -2.82
CA ARG A 304 -5.08 20.75 -2.56
C ARG A 304 -4.30 19.89 -3.57
N SER A 305 -4.99 18.95 -4.24
CA SER A 305 -4.40 18.10 -5.28
C SER A 305 -4.39 18.77 -6.66
N GLN A 306 -4.73 20.06 -6.74
CA GLN A 306 -4.82 20.87 -7.97
C GLN A 306 -5.96 20.44 -8.92
N ASN A 307 -6.85 19.55 -8.49
CA ASN A 307 -7.97 19.11 -9.30
C ASN A 307 -9.16 20.06 -9.09
N VAL A 308 -9.81 20.43 -10.19
CA VAL A 308 -11.05 21.19 -10.23
C VAL A 308 -12.23 20.22 -10.33
N GLY A 309 -13.17 20.35 -9.40
CA GLY A 309 -14.35 19.50 -9.28
C GLY A 309 -15.44 20.18 -8.45
N PHE A 310 -16.43 19.41 -8.03
CA PHE A 310 -17.48 19.91 -7.13
C PHE A 310 -17.09 19.78 -5.65
N PRO A 311 -17.71 20.59 -4.76
CA PRO A 311 -17.53 20.43 -3.32
C PRO A 311 -17.92 19.02 -2.84
N LYS A 312 -17.04 18.39 -2.07
CA LYS A 312 -17.22 17.02 -1.55
C LYS A 312 -16.18 16.68 -0.49
N GLY A 313 -16.54 15.78 0.41
CA GLY A 313 -15.56 15.15 1.30
C GLY A 313 -16.02 13.81 1.85
N HIS A 314 -15.35 13.36 2.90
CA HIS A 314 -15.47 12.00 3.40
C HIS A 314 -16.71 11.83 4.26
N ILE A 315 -17.35 10.67 4.17
CA ILE A 315 -18.43 10.33 5.10
C ILE A 315 -17.88 10.22 6.52
N GLU A 316 -18.57 10.75 7.52
CA GLU A 316 -18.25 10.55 8.93
C GLU A 316 -19.13 9.47 9.57
N TYR A 317 -18.77 9.04 10.78
CA TYR A 317 -19.50 7.98 11.47
C TYR A 317 -20.93 8.41 11.80
N GLY A 318 -21.90 7.59 11.36
CA GLY A 318 -23.32 7.81 11.62
C GLY A 318 -24.00 8.78 10.65
N GLU A 319 -23.27 9.35 9.68
CA GLU A 319 -23.85 10.21 8.66
C GLU A 319 -24.57 9.41 7.57
N THR A 320 -25.67 9.97 7.07
CA THR A 320 -26.19 9.63 5.74
C THR A 320 -25.42 10.36 4.65
N GLU A 321 -25.50 9.90 3.40
CA GLU A 321 -24.87 10.60 2.28
C GLU A 321 -25.33 12.06 2.18
N LEU A 322 -26.61 12.35 2.42
CA LEU A 322 -27.17 13.70 2.37
C LEU A 322 -26.59 14.60 3.47
N GLN A 323 -26.46 14.08 4.69
CA GLN A 323 -25.84 14.81 5.80
C GLN A 323 -24.37 15.15 5.49
N THR A 324 -23.63 14.20 4.93
CA THR A 324 -22.25 14.45 4.47
C THR A 324 -22.22 15.53 3.38
N VAL A 325 -23.12 15.49 2.39
CA VAL A 325 -23.20 16.52 1.34
C VAL A 325 -23.42 17.90 1.94
N GLU A 326 -24.39 18.05 2.85
CA GLU A 326 -24.71 19.33 3.48
C GLU A 326 -23.54 19.86 4.32
N ARG A 327 -22.92 19.00 5.15
CA ARG A 327 -21.77 19.37 5.98
C ARG A 327 -20.59 19.80 5.13
N GLU A 328 -20.19 18.99 4.14
CA GLU A 328 -19.01 19.24 3.32
C GLU A 328 -19.16 20.52 2.49
N ILE A 329 -20.32 20.76 1.89
CA ILE A 329 -20.57 22.01 1.17
C ILE A 329 -20.48 23.20 2.14
N LEU A 330 -21.07 23.10 3.33
CA LEU A 330 -21.00 24.16 4.33
C LEU A 330 -19.56 24.42 4.79
N GLU A 331 -18.78 23.36 5.05
CA GLU A 331 -17.39 23.46 5.48
C GLU A 331 -16.49 24.06 4.40
N GLU A 332 -16.54 23.54 3.18
CA GLU A 332 -15.66 23.95 2.08
C GLU A 332 -16.02 25.34 1.52
N THR A 333 -17.31 25.72 1.55
CA THR A 333 -17.82 26.87 0.78
C THR A 333 -18.62 27.88 1.61
N GLY A 334 -18.96 27.56 2.85
CA GLY A 334 -19.82 28.40 3.71
C GLY A 334 -21.28 28.47 3.27
N LEU A 335 -21.70 27.66 2.30
CA LEU A 335 -23.06 27.67 1.76
C LEU A 335 -23.99 26.70 2.48
N HIS A 336 -25.19 27.17 2.79
CA HIS A 336 -26.34 26.30 3.05
C HIS A 336 -27.06 26.00 1.73
N VAL A 337 -27.39 24.74 1.50
CA VAL A 337 -27.97 24.27 0.24
C VAL A 337 -29.26 23.48 0.45
N ASP A 338 -30.13 23.52 -0.54
CA ASP A 338 -31.26 22.61 -0.68
C ASP A 338 -30.86 21.44 -1.57
N VAL A 339 -30.68 20.25 -0.99
CA VAL A 339 -30.25 19.04 -1.71
C VAL A 339 -31.45 18.36 -2.36
N CYS A 340 -31.34 18.05 -3.65
CA CYS A 340 -32.35 17.32 -4.42
C CYS A 340 -32.07 15.81 -4.37
N GLU A 341 -32.77 15.09 -3.50
CA GLU A 341 -32.62 13.64 -3.32
C GLU A 341 -32.96 12.82 -4.58
N ALA A 342 -33.77 13.39 -5.49
CA ALA A 342 -34.15 12.73 -6.74
C ALA A 342 -32.99 12.62 -7.75
N PHE A 343 -31.94 13.40 -7.58
CA PHE A 343 -30.73 13.31 -8.37
C PHE A 343 -29.60 12.70 -7.53
N ARG A 344 -29.17 11.50 -7.91
CA ARG A 344 -28.01 10.82 -7.32
C ARG A 344 -27.20 10.14 -8.42
N ARG A 345 -25.91 10.44 -8.48
CA ARG A 345 -24.94 9.80 -9.38
C ARG A 345 -23.70 9.38 -8.62
N LEU A 346 -23.01 8.38 -9.13
CA LEU A 346 -21.77 7.90 -8.55
C LEU A 346 -20.87 7.30 -9.61
N TYR A 347 -19.59 7.29 -9.30
CA TYR A 347 -18.61 6.46 -10.00
C TYR A 347 -17.60 5.90 -9.00
N ASP A 348 -17.06 4.74 -9.34
CA ASP A 348 -16.00 4.08 -8.58
C ASP A 348 -14.68 4.19 -9.33
N TYR A 349 -13.59 4.45 -8.61
CA TYR A 349 -12.25 4.53 -9.18
C TYR A 349 -11.22 3.99 -8.19
N LYS A 350 -10.09 3.50 -8.72
CA LYS A 350 -9.00 2.97 -7.90
C LYS A 350 -7.91 4.02 -7.71
N VAL A 351 -7.50 4.22 -6.47
CA VAL A 351 -6.31 5.00 -6.09
C VAL A 351 -5.26 4.07 -5.49
N LYS A 352 -3.99 4.32 -5.81
CA LYS A 352 -2.84 3.54 -5.30
C LYS A 352 -3.05 2.00 -5.43
N PHE A 353 -3.52 1.55 -6.59
CA PHE A 353 -3.76 0.15 -6.99
C PHE A 353 -4.80 -0.66 -6.20
N SER A 354 -4.98 -0.43 -4.89
CA SER A 354 -5.84 -1.26 -4.03
C SER A 354 -7.08 -0.55 -3.50
N VAL A 355 -7.04 0.75 -3.24
CA VAL A 355 -8.16 1.44 -2.57
C VAL A 355 -9.24 1.78 -3.59
N ASN A 356 -10.43 1.22 -3.40
CA ASN A 356 -11.64 1.47 -4.17
C ASN A 356 -12.34 2.69 -3.58
N LYS A 357 -12.23 3.83 -4.27
CA LYS A 357 -12.95 5.05 -3.91
C LYS A 357 -14.29 5.10 -4.63
N ARG A 358 -15.35 5.40 -3.88
CA ARG A 358 -16.67 5.74 -4.38
C ARG A 358 -16.94 7.23 -4.20
N ALA A 359 -17.14 7.95 -5.29
CA ALA A 359 -17.62 9.33 -5.24
C ALA A 359 -19.12 9.33 -5.54
N VAL A 360 -19.92 9.91 -4.63
CA VAL A 360 -21.37 10.08 -4.79
C VAL A 360 -21.66 11.57 -4.90
N TYR A 361 -22.44 11.95 -5.91
CA TYR A 361 -22.86 13.32 -6.12
C TYR A 361 -24.38 13.42 -6.17
N TYR A 362 -24.88 14.39 -5.42
CA TYR A 362 -26.24 14.87 -5.49
C TYR A 362 -26.31 16.16 -6.31
N LEU A 363 -27.49 16.73 -6.41
CA LEU A 363 -27.70 18.06 -6.95
C LEU A 363 -28.13 18.98 -5.80
N ALA A 364 -27.59 20.19 -5.74
CA ALA A 364 -27.84 21.09 -4.62
C ALA A 364 -28.01 22.54 -5.10
N LYS A 365 -29.06 23.22 -4.66
CA LYS A 365 -29.30 24.64 -4.98
C LYS A 365 -28.92 25.52 -3.81
N TYR A 366 -28.27 26.66 -4.06
CA TYR A 366 -28.16 27.74 -3.09
C TYR A 366 -28.76 29.04 -3.63
N THR A 367 -29.22 29.91 -2.73
CA THR A 367 -29.86 31.19 -3.09
C THR A 367 -29.38 32.31 -2.17
N GLY A 368 -29.03 33.47 -2.75
CA GLY A 368 -28.79 34.71 -2.00
C GLY A 368 -27.58 34.70 -1.06
N GLN A 369 -26.67 33.74 -1.22
CA GLN A 369 -25.49 33.55 -0.38
C GLN A 369 -24.19 33.84 -1.16
N ARG A 370 -23.11 34.14 -0.45
CA ARG A 370 -21.76 34.28 -1.01
C ARG A 370 -20.93 33.07 -0.62
N VAL A 371 -20.04 32.66 -1.53
CA VAL A 371 -19.07 31.60 -1.28
C VAL A 371 -17.97 32.13 -0.36
N PHE A 372 -17.70 31.40 0.72
CA PHE A 372 -16.59 31.61 1.64
C PHE A 372 -15.72 30.35 1.65
N PRO A 373 -14.68 30.27 0.79
CA PRO A 373 -13.87 29.07 0.67
C PRO A 373 -13.09 28.80 1.97
N GLN A 374 -13.06 27.53 2.38
CA GLN A 374 -12.28 27.11 3.54
C GLN A 374 -10.78 27.26 3.30
N GLU A 375 -10.13 28.05 4.15
CA GLU A 375 -8.70 28.28 4.03
C GLU A 375 -7.91 26.97 4.19
N GLY A 376 -7.01 26.73 3.24
CA GLY A 376 -6.18 25.55 3.19
C GLY A 376 -6.80 24.42 2.38
N GLU A 377 -8.10 24.16 2.45
CA GLU A 377 -8.80 23.09 1.70
C GLU A 377 -9.06 23.49 0.24
N VAL A 378 -9.73 24.62 0.06
CA VAL A 378 -10.13 25.18 -1.23
C VAL A 378 -9.10 26.23 -1.64
N LEU A 379 -8.40 25.97 -2.74
CA LEU A 379 -7.36 26.85 -3.28
C LEU A 379 -7.96 27.99 -4.12
N GLU A 380 -8.95 27.66 -4.95
CA GLU A 380 -9.65 28.57 -5.86
C GLU A 380 -11.09 28.08 -6.04
N TYR A 381 -12.00 28.96 -6.46
CA TYR A 381 -13.38 28.59 -6.78
C TYR A 381 -13.92 29.39 -7.98
N TRP A 382 -14.91 28.83 -8.67
CA TRP A 382 -15.59 29.43 -9.81
C TRP A 382 -17.10 29.29 -9.66
N VAL A 383 -17.85 30.32 -10.05
CA VAL A 383 -19.32 30.25 -10.22
C VAL A 383 -19.62 30.67 -11.65
N VAL A 384 -19.77 29.68 -12.53
CA VAL A 384 -19.71 29.89 -13.99
C VAL A 384 -20.84 29.18 -14.72
N PRO A 385 -21.23 29.62 -15.93
CA PRO A 385 -22.22 28.93 -16.75
C PRO A 385 -21.79 27.51 -17.12
N TYR A 386 -22.76 26.72 -17.59
CA TYR A 386 -22.57 25.30 -17.94
C TYR A 386 -21.34 25.02 -18.83
N ASP A 387 -21.21 25.72 -19.96
CA ASP A 387 -20.13 25.44 -20.93
C ASP A 387 -18.74 25.67 -20.32
N GLU A 388 -18.58 26.74 -19.54
CA GLU A 388 -17.32 27.06 -18.85
C GLU A 388 -17.05 26.08 -17.70
N ALA A 389 -18.09 25.66 -16.97
CA ALA A 389 -17.96 24.63 -15.94
C ALA A 389 -17.45 23.31 -16.52
N VAL A 390 -18.00 22.87 -17.65
CA VAL A 390 -17.53 21.67 -18.37
C VAL A 390 -16.04 21.82 -18.70
N ASP A 391 -15.62 22.95 -19.27
CA ASP A 391 -14.23 23.18 -19.66
C ASP A 391 -13.24 23.16 -18.48
N LEU A 392 -13.64 23.68 -17.32
CA LEU A 392 -12.81 23.76 -16.11
C LEU A 392 -12.60 22.40 -15.40
N LEU A 393 -13.56 21.48 -15.49
CA LEU A 393 -13.52 20.21 -14.76
C LEU A 393 -12.31 19.36 -15.14
N THR A 394 -11.61 18.84 -14.13
CA THR A 394 -10.37 18.08 -14.34
C THR A 394 -10.61 16.65 -14.83
N PHE A 395 -11.70 16.01 -14.40
CA PHE A 395 -11.96 14.61 -14.71
C PHE A 395 -13.21 14.45 -15.58
N ASP A 396 -13.14 13.53 -16.55
CA ASP A 396 -14.26 13.23 -17.45
C ASP A 396 -15.50 12.74 -16.70
N ALA A 397 -15.31 11.95 -15.63
CA ALA A 397 -16.42 11.48 -14.80
C ALA A 397 -17.21 12.62 -14.12
N ASP A 398 -16.53 13.71 -13.73
CA ASP A 398 -17.22 14.87 -13.17
C ASP A 398 -17.97 15.65 -14.27
N ARG A 399 -17.44 15.67 -15.51
CA ARG A 399 -18.11 16.27 -16.69
C ARG A 399 -19.40 15.51 -17.03
N GLU A 400 -19.35 14.18 -17.03
CA GLU A 400 -20.53 13.33 -17.23
C GLU A 400 -21.61 13.60 -16.17
N ILE A 401 -21.23 13.75 -14.90
CA ILE A 401 -22.16 14.11 -13.82
C ILE A 401 -22.79 15.50 -14.07
N LEU A 402 -22.01 16.48 -14.53
CA LEU A 402 -22.52 17.81 -14.84
C LEU A 402 -23.54 17.78 -16.00
N GLU A 403 -23.21 17.04 -17.06
CA GLU A 403 -24.09 16.83 -18.22
C GLU A 403 -25.43 16.23 -17.78
N GLU A 404 -25.40 15.19 -16.94
CA GLU A 404 -26.59 14.56 -16.41
C GLU A 404 -27.39 15.48 -15.49
N ALA A 405 -26.73 16.27 -14.64
CA ALA A 405 -27.36 17.25 -13.77
C ALA A 405 -28.08 18.34 -14.58
N GLU A 406 -27.42 18.89 -15.59
CA GLU A 406 -28.00 19.91 -16.47
C GLU A 406 -29.19 19.34 -17.28
N ALA A 407 -29.09 18.10 -17.76
CA ALA A 407 -30.19 17.43 -18.45
C ALA A 407 -31.39 17.21 -17.52
N PHE A 408 -31.15 16.79 -16.28
CA PHE A 408 -32.18 16.63 -15.25
C PHE A 408 -32.90 17.95 -14.94
N LEU A 409 -32.15 19.03 -14.80
CA LEU A 409 -32.65 20.38 -14.52
C LEU A 409 -33.29 21.10 -15.72
N LYS A 410 -33.20 20.55 -16.93
CA LYS A 410 -33.96 21.03 -18.10
C LYS A 410 -35.34 20.38 -18.22
N GLN A 411 -35.52 19.22 -17.58
CA GLN A 411 -36.74 18.42 -17.63
C GLN A 411 -37.67 18.68 -16.44
N ASN A 412 -37.15 19.29 -15.38
CA ASN A 412 -37.83 19.64 -14.14
C ASN A 412 -37.57 21.10 -13.81
#